data_AF-A0A9P7ED94-F1
#
_entry.id   AF-A0A9P7ED94-F1
#
_cell.length_a   1.000
_cell.length_b   1.000
_cell.length_c   1.000
_cell.angle_alpha   90.00
_cell.angle_beta   90.00
_cell.angle_gamma   90.00
#
_symmetry.space_group_name_H-M   'P 1'
#
loop_
_entity.id
_entity.type
_entity.pdbx_description
1 polymer ?
#
loop_
_entity_poly.entity_id
_entity_poly.type
_entity_poly.pdbx_seq_one_letter_code
_entity_poly.pdbx_strand_id
1 'polypeptide(L)'
;MPFPHSQSILNLQFFQHNTNANQSPFDGSIDWNDPGLYQSLPSLSELLNEYPDMQDVLLPAIPQSNVSDLSGQTNTSGQTSVPQSNVSDVSHAIDTSEQTQDEVATWNDRAGQIDNNQERLLESHMETGTSEIPADANNSSWAARNPNQPVFMSQASLNTVQKAQANVWRASRKISAAQCKENENALTSSIQRLLREQNDKIDAITSKHGITQEKVKKLMEGEKYYKGSQNMQLSNALIHAKAQEVNADHPHGAKYSLDEIWEMVKADKSMQNLDRNEQQEYINKLKECHALQNMSVCAMNTAAARDVQSMLDNVFKMAMWFGTDNIMDFWEDVLQMEADEITWKLEQWACIAGRNLNEWTLAKRHDIHINYMNFDIAMKEKLGIDLKGWPEGLPFQSSTSINNLDAILKLHDTLKDGSCHWFHMSPCQWEEYSTQLTVQEAC
;
A
#
# COMPACT_ATOMS: atom_id res chain seq x y z
N MET A 1 -18.55 70.00 37.86
CA MET A 1 -20.02 70.07 37.62
C MET A 1 -20.27 70.92 36.38
N PRO A 2 -21.21 70.60 35.48
CA PRO A 2 -21.66 69.27 35.05
C PRO A 2 -21.59 69.07 33.51
N PHE A 3 -21.69 67.80 33.12
CA PHE A 3 -21.84 67.26 31.76
C PHE A 3 -23.12 67.75 31.06
N PRO A 4 -23.19 67.62 29.71
CA PRO A 4 -24.43 67.26 29.05
C PRO A 4 -24.37 65.81 28.57
N HIS A 5 -25.33 65.03 29.07
CA HIS A 5 -25.77 63.75 28.52
C HIS A 5 -26.32 63.93 27.10
N SER A 6 -25.95 63.03 26.19
CA SER A 6 -26.80 62.67 25.05
C SER A 6 -26.91 61.16 25.03
N GLN A 7 -28.10 60.69 25.42
CA GLN A 7 -28.52 59.31 25.24
C GLN A 7 -28.92 59.13 23.78
N SER A 8 -28.22 58.26 23.07
CA SER A 8 -28.68 57.68 21.81
C SER A 8 -28.97 56.21 22.06
N ILE A 9 -30.27 55.92 22.16
CA ILE A 9 -30.88 54.60 22.21
C ILE A 9 -30.69 53.97 20.83
N LEU A 10 -29.88 52.92 20.72
CA LEU A 10 -29.90 52.01 19.56
C LEU A 10 -30.74 50.79 19.93
N ASN A 11 -31.91 50.73 19.32
CA ASN A 11 -32.76 49.53 19.25
C ASN A 11 -32.02 48.44 18.47
N LEU A 12 -31.59 47.38 19.15
CA LEU A 12 -31.23 46.12 18.48
C LEU A 12 -32.52 45.30 18.31
N GLN A 13 -33.08 45.34 17.09
CA GLN A 13 -34.10 44.37 16.67
C GLN A 13 -33.43 43.01 16.47
N PHE A 14 -33.95 42.00 17.16
CA PHE A 14 -33.68 40.59 16.91
C PHE A 14 -34.12 40.23 15.48
N PHE A 15 -33.15 39.90 14.62
CA PHE A 15 -33.41 39.15 13.38
C PHE A 15 -33.52 37.67 13.72
N GLN A 16 -34.73 37.12 13.62
CA GLN A 16 -34.94 35.67 13.57
C GLN A 16 -34.38 35.17 12.23
N HIS A 17 -33.27 34.43 12.28
CA HIS A 17 -32.80 33.68 11.12
C HIS A 17 -33.63 32.41 10.97
N ASN A 18 -34.35 32.38 9.86
CA ASN A 18 -35.12 31.29 9.30
C ASN A 18 -34.17 30.17 8.82
N THR A 19 -34.09 29.05 9.53
CA THR A 19 -33.36 27.85 9.09
C THR A 19 -34.33 26.92 8.36
N ASN A 20 -34.51 27.15 7.06
CA ASN A 20 -35.22 26.21 6.18
C ASN A 20 -34.68 26.37 4.75
N ALA A 21 -33.61 25.62 4.43
CA ALA A 21 -33.22 25.20 3.08
C ALA A 21 -31.89 24.44 3.16
N ASN A 22 -31.96 23.12 3.26
CA ASN A 22 -30.95 22.19 2.76
C ASN A 22 -31.62 20.81 2.61
N GLN A 23 -32.48 20.71 1.61
CA GLN A 23 -32.89 19.41 1.06
C GLN A 23 -31.77 18.95 0.13
N SER A 24 -31.08 17.88 0.53
CA SER A 24 -30.24 17.08 -0.35
C SER A 24 -31.13 16.33 -1.35
N PRO A 25 -30.88 16.38 -2.67
CA PRO A 25 -31.68 15.66 -3.66
C PRO A 25 -31.22 14.20 -3.88
N PHE A 26 -30.35 13.65 -3.04
CA PHE A 26 -29.94 12.24 -3.11
C PHE A 26 -29.99 11.59 -1.72
N ASP A 27 -31.18 11.16 -1.33
CA ASP A 27 -31.36 10.12 -0.32
C ASP A 27 -32.14 8.98 -0.97
N GLY A 28 -31.44 8.24 -1.83
CA GLY A 28 -31.91 7.01 -2.43
C GLY A 28 -31.38 5.84 -1.63
N SER A 29 -32.01 5.55 -0.48
CA SER A 29 -31.81 4.29 0.23
C SER A 29 -32.26 3.15 -0.69
N ILE A 30 -31.31 2.37 -1.20
CA ILE A 30 -31.59 1.13 -1.94
C ILE A 30 -32.12 0.12 -0.92
N ASP A 31 -33.41 -0.20 -1.02
CA ASP A 31 -34.02 -1.29 -0.26
C ASP A 31 -33.60 -2.63 -0.86
N TRP A 32 -32.57 -3.24 -0.27
CA TRP A 32 -32.08 -4.56 -0.66
C TRP A 32 -33.08 -5.70 -0.41
N ASN A 33 -34.23 -5.42 0.21
CA ASN A 33 -35.30 -6.38 0.43
C ASN A 33 -36.49 -6.24 -0.54
N ASP A 34 -36.40 -5.42 -1.59
CA ASP A 34 -37.46 -5.36 -2.62
C ASP A 34 -37.46 -6.63 -3.50
N PRO A 35 -38.50 -7.49 -3.42
CA PRO A 35 -38.61 -8.68 -4.24
C PRO A 35 -38.81 -8.38 -5.74
N GLY A 36 -39.00 -7.12 -6.14
CA GLY A 36 -39.10 -6.66 -7.52
C GLY A 36 -37.76 -6.48 -8.26
N LEU A 37 -36.62 -6.40 -7.54
CA LEU A 37 -35.31 -6.10 -8.14
C LEU A 37 -34.67 -7.28 -8.92
N TYR A 38 -35.26 -8.48 -8.84
CA TYR A 38 -34.73 -9.69 -9.48
C TYR A 38 -35.59 -10.27 -10.61
N GLN A 39 -36.66 -9.59 -11.05
CA GLN A 39 -37.60 -10.16 -12.04
C GLN A 39 -37.39 -9.73 -13.49
N SER A 40 -36.25 -9.13 -13.86
CA SER A 40 -36.01 -8.73 -15.25
C SER A 40 -34.52 -8.74 -15.61
N LEU A 41 -33.90 -9.92 -15.56
CA LEU A 41 -32.67 -10.15 -16.32
C LEU A 41 -33.08 -10.61 -17.72
N PRO A 42 -32.67 -9.90 -18.80
CA PRO A 42 -32.94 -10.35 -20.16
C PRO A 42 -32.31 -11.72 -20.37
N SER A 43 -33.00 -12.59 -21.11
CA SER A 43 -32.47 -13.92 -21.39
C SER A 43 -31.19 -13.80 -22.21
N LEU A 44 -30.32 -14.82 -22.13
CA LEU A 44 -29.07 -14.85 -22.90
C LEU A 44 -29.31 -14.68 -24.42
N SER A 45 -30.49 -15.05 -24.91
CA SER A 45 -30.90 -14.84 -26.31
C SER A 45 -31.30 -13.40 -26.63
N GLU A 46 -31.73 -12.60 -25.65
CA GLU A 46 -32.00 -11.17 -25.83
C GLU A 46 -30.71 -10.36 -25.87
N LEU A 47 -29.74 -10.68 -24.99
CA LEU A 47 -28.41 -10.06 -24.99
C LEU A 47 -27.61 -10.32 -26.29
N LEU A 48 -27.80 -11.49 -26.91
CA LEU A 48 -27.14 -11.87 -28.16
C LEU A 48 -27.76 -11.20 -29.42
N ASN A 49 -28.97 -10.66 -29.32
CA ASN A 49 -29.61 -9.91 -30.42
C ASN A 49 -29.28 -8.41 -30.38
N GLU A 50 -28.84 -7.89 -29.23
CA GLU A 50 -28.51 -6.48 -29.05
C GLU A 50 -27.08 -6.12 -29.54
N TYR A 51 -26.21 -7.12 -29.71
CA TYR A 51 -24.82 -6.97 -30.16
C TYR A 51 -24.44 -7.97 -31.26
N PRO A 52 -24.87 -7.76 -32.52
CA PRO A 52 -24.59 -8.67 -33.63
C PRO A 52 -23.08 -8.81 -33.95
N ASP A 53 -22.27 -7.82 -33.59
CA ASP A 53 -20.82 -7.80 -33.87
C ASP A 53 -20.00 -8.76 -32.98
N MET A 54 -20.61 -9.40 -31.96
CA MET A 54 -19.92 -10.39 -31.10
C MET A 54 -20.11 -11.85 -31.54
N GLN A 55 -20.93 -12.13 -32.56
CA GLN A 55 -21.17 -13.52 -33.01
C GLN A 55 -19.95 -14.14 -33.71
N ASP A 56 -19.05 -13.32 -34.27
CA ASP A 56 -17.85 -13.78 -34.99
C ASP A 56 -16.67 -14.20 -34.08
N VAL A 57 -16.75 -13.96 -32.77
CA VAL A 57 -15.66 -14.26 -31.81
C VAL A 57 -15.80 -15.65 -31.18
N LEU A 58 -17.00 -16.25 -31.19
CA LEU A 58 -17.30 -17.48 -30.41
C LEU A 58 -17.38 -18.79 -31.20
N LEU A 59 -17.19 -18.77 -32.52
CA LEU A 59 -17.17 -19.97 -33.36
C LEU A 59 -16.05 -19.90 -34.42
N PRO A 60 -14.90 -20.56 -34.23
CA PRO A 60 -13.89 -20.59 -35.28
C PRO A 60 -14.37 -21.45 -36.45
N ALA A 61 -14.51 -20.82 -37.61
CA ALA A 61 -14.79 -21.48 -38.88
C ALA A 61 -13.66 -22.45 -39.27
N ILE A 62 -14.06 -23.63 -39.74
CA ILE A 62 -13.18 -24.63 -40.36
C ILE A 62 -12.58 -24.02 -41.64
N PRO A 63 -11.25 -23.96 -41.82
CA PRO A 63 -10.68 -23.39 -43.02
C PRO A 63 -10.79 -24.37 -44.19
N GLN A 64 -11.55 -23.99 -45.22
CA GLN A 64 -11.42 -24.59 -46.54
C GLN A 64 -10.20 -24.01 -47.24
N SER A 65 -9.27 -24.90 -47.57
CA SER A 65 -8.16 -24.68 -48.48
C SER A 65 -8.64 -24.21 -49.84
N ASN A 66 -8.05 -23.13 -50.37
CA ASN A 66 -7.87 -23.00 -51.80
C ASN A 66 -6.60 -22.21 -52.14
N VAL A 67 -6.05 -22.64 -53.27
CA VAL A 67 -4.71 -22.49 -53.80
C VAL A 67 -4.64 -21.27 -54.73
N SER A 68 -3.49 -20.58 -54.68
CA SER A 68 -2.83 -19.73 -55.69
C SER A 68 -3.63 -18.66 -56.47
N ASP A 69 -3.13 -17.42 -56.49
CA ASP A 69 -2.32 -16.97 -57.63
C ASP A 69 -1.62 -15.61 -57.40
N LEU A 70 -0.37 -15.57 -57.88
CA LEU A 70 0.58 -14.46 -57.90
C LEU A 70 0.51 -13.73 -59.24
N SER A 71 0.33 -12.41 -59.24
CA SER A 71 0.90 -11.42 -60.18
C SER A 71 0.32 -10.03 -59.86
N GLY A 72 1.00 -8.89 -59.96
CA GLY A 72 2.36 -8.57 -60.36
C GLY A 72 2.64 -7.06 -60.14
N GLN A 73 3.92 -6.72 -60.18
CA GLN A 73 4.56 -5.45 -60.58
C GLN A 73 3.80 -4.10 -60.47
N THR A 74 4.45 -3.10 -59.87
CA THR A 74 5.19 -2.07 -60.63
C THR A 74 5.98 -1.12 -59.72
N ASN A 75 7.14 -0.71 -60.23
CA ASN A 75 8.07 0.28 -59.67
C ASN A 75 7.50 1.69 -59.79
N THR A 76 7.81 2.57 -58.83
CA THR A 76 7.92 4.01 -59.12
C THR A 76 9.04 4.65 -58.32
N SER A 77 10.05 5.13 -59.04
CA SER A 77 11.13 5.99 -58.55
C SER A 77 10.63 7.43 -58.41
N GLY A 78 11.05 8.11 -57.35
CA GLY A 78 10.89 9.56 -57.20
C GLY A 78 12.11 10.16 -56.52
N GLN A 79 13.10 10.55 -57.32
CA GLN A 79 14.15 11.49 -56.93
C GLN A 79 13.51 12.84 -56.63
N THR A 80 13.83 13.47 -55.50
CA THR A 80 13.79 14.93 -55.41
C THR A 80 14.94 15.45 -54.56
N SER A 81 15.49 16.54 -55.06
CA SER A 81 16.78 17.14 -54.81
C SER A 81 16.82 18.09 -53.60
N VAL A 82 18.03 18.20 -53.08
CA VAL A 82 18.57 19.16 -52.10
C VAL A 82 18.40 20.62 -52.56
N PRO A 83 18.39 21.60 -51.64
CA PRO A 83 19.50 22.57 -51.69
C PRO A 83 20.19 22.78 -50.34
N GLN A 84 21.51 22.89 -50.43
CA GLN A 84 22.43 23.30 -49.37
C GLN A 84 22.27 24.79 -49.08
N SER A 85 22.43 25.16 -47.81
CA SER A 85 22.94 26.48 -47.43
C SER A 85 23.97 26.31 -46.32
N ASN A 86 25.23 26.52 -46.68
CA ASN A 86 26.36 26.74 -45.78
C ASN A 86 26.20 28.10 -45.08
N VAL A 87 26.37 28.15 -43.76
CA VAL A 87 27.14 29.21 -43.09
C VAL A 87 27.85 28.61 -41.86
N SER A 88 29.17 28.75 -41.88
CA SER A 88 30.19 28.87 -40.81
C SER A 88 29.67 29.40 -39.45
N ASP A 89 30.31 29.29 -38.28
CA ASP A 89 31.56 28.76 -37.74
C ASP A 89 31.48 29.04 -36.21
N VAL A 90 32.45 28.53 -35.42
CA VAL A 90 32.86 29.00 -34.07
C VAL A 90 32.18 28.37 -32.81
N SER A 91 32.76 27.22 -32.40
CA SER A 91 33.23 26.84 -31.04
C SER A 91 32.41 27.16 -29.77
N HIS A 92 32.10 26.12 -28.99
CA HIS A 92 32.87 25.78 -27.77
C HIS A 92 32.45 24.40 -27.24
N ALA A 93 33.43 23.50 -27.08
CA ALA A 93 33.25 22.21 -26.44
C ALA A 93 33.06 22.38 -24.93
N ILE A 94 31.93 21.90 -24.42
CA ILE A 94 31.79 21.42 -23.04
C ILE A 94 31.17 20.03 -23.16
N ASP A 95 32.04 19.04 -23.11
CA ASP A 95 31.73 17.63 -23.15
C ASP A 95 31.53 17.16 -21.70
N THR A 96 30.28 17.05 -21.26
CA THR A 96 29.91 16.35 -20.02
C THR A 96 28.41 16.06 -20.02
N SER A 97 27.99 14.93 -20.62
CA SER A 97 26.76 14.19 -20.28
C SER A 97 26.45 13.08 -21.29
N GLU A 98 27.32 12.07 -21.39
CA GLU A 98 26.99 10.76 -21.98
C GLU A 98 27.36 9.68 -20.96
N GLN A 99 26.46 9.41 -20.00
CA GLN A 99 26.67 8.27 -19.09
C GLN A 99 25.38 7.62 -18.55
N THR A 100 24.23 7.84 -19.18
CA THR A 100 22.97 7.21 -18.70
C THR A 100 22.14 6.52 -19.79
N GLN A 101 22.59 6.48 -21.05
CA GLN A 101 21.90 5.73 -22.12
C GLN A 101 22.58 4.38 -22.47
N ASP A 102 23.89 4.24 -22.27
CA ASP A 102 24.61 2.99 -22.59
C ASP A 102 24.42 1.87 -21.55
N GLU A 103 24.06 2.19 -20.30
CA GLU A 103 23.82 1.16 -19.29
C GLU A 103 22.53 0.37 -19.54
N VAL A 104 21.50 0.95 -20.17
CA VAL A 104 20.23 0.24 -20.43
C VAL A 104 20.32 -0.68 -21.65
N ALA A 105 21.13 -0.33 -22.66
CA ALA A 105 21.36 -1.19 -23.82
C ALA A 105 22.11 -2.49 -23.46
N THR A 106 23.00 -2.43 -22.47
CA THR A 106 23.88 -3.56 -22.09
C THR A 106 23.14 -4.68 -21.33
N TRP A 107 21.98 -4.40 -20.72
CA TRP A 107 21.19 -5.43 -20.01
C TRP A 107 20.30 -6.27 -20.93
N ASN A 108 19.82 -5.70 -22.04
CA ASN A 108 18.95 -6.42 -22.97
C ASN A 108 19.70 -7.46 -23.83
N ASP A 109 20.95 -7.22 -24.20
CA ASP A 109 21.76 -8.19 -24.96
C ASP A 109 22.18 -9.42 -24.13
N ARG A 110 22.30 -9.26 -22.81
CA ARG A 110 22.73 -10.35 -21.91
C ARG A 110 21.61 -11.35 -21.61
N ALA A 111 20.35 -10.92 -21.65
CA ALA A 111 19.20 -11.80 -21.48
C ALA A 111 18.94 -12.69 -22.71
N GLY A 112 19.17 -12.18 -23.92
CA GLY A 112 18.96 -12.94 -25.17
C GLY A 112 19.95 -14.09 -25.42
N GLN A 113 21.11 -14.10 -24.76
CA GLN A 113 22.12 -15.16 -24.93
C GLN A 113 21.92 -16.39 -24.01
N ILE A 114 21.14 -16.27 -22.94
CA ILE A 114 20.97 -17.37 -21.97
C ILE A 114 19.95 -18.40 -22.50
N ASP A 115 18.87 -17.97 -23.15
CA ASP A 115 17.82 -18.87 -23.64
C ASP A 115 18.26 -19.76 -24.82
N ASN A 116 19.13 -19.26 -25.71
CA ASN A 116 19.57 -20.02 -26.89
C ASN A 116 20.52 -21.19 -26.57
N ASN A 117 21.18 -21.18 -25.41
CA ASN A 117 22.08 -22.27 -25.02
C ASN A 117 21.35 -23.45 -24.35
N GLN A 118 20.11 -23.23 -23.87
CA GLN A 118 19.37 -24.26 -23.15
C GLN A 118 18.55 -25.17 -24.09
N GLU A 119 18.11 -24.67 -25.26
CA GLU A 119 17.49 -25.50 -26.31
C GLU A 119 18.50 -26.39 -27.04
N ARG A 120 19.75 -25.96 -27.21
CA ARG A 120 20.78 -26.74 -27.94
C ARG A 120 21.33 -27.94 -27.15
N LEU A 121 21.11 -27.99 -25.83
CA LEU A 121 21.59 -29.08 -24.97
C LEU A 121 20.59 -30.24 -24.83
N LEU A 122 19.32 -30.05 -25.22
CA LEU A 122 18.26 -31.05 -25.02
C LEU A 122 18.03 -31.98 -26.23
N GLU A 123 18.66 -31.72 -27.38
CA GLU A 123 18.49 -32.53 -28.60
C GLU A 123 19.61 -33.54 -28.87
N SER A 124 20.70 -33.58 -28.08
CA SER A 124 21.87 -34.42 -28.40
C SER A 124 21.94 -35.79 -27.70
N HIS A 125 20.90 -36.26 -27.00
CA HIS A 125 20.98 -37.54 -26.25
C HIS A 125 19.75 -38.43 -26.45
N MET A 126 19.62 -39.00 -27.64
CA MET A 126 18.82 -40.21 -27.88
C MET A 126 19.51 -41.08 -28.96
N GLU A 127 20.67 -41.67 -28.64
CA GLU A 127 21.12 -42.88 -29.34
C GLU A 127 21.56 -43.94 -28.32
N THR A 128 20.95 -45.11 -28.50
CA THR A 128 21.00 -46.34 -27.72
C THR A 128 22.39 -46.97 -27.64
N GLY A 129 22.77 -47.39 -26.44
CA GLY A 129 23.88 -48.31 -26.20
C GLY A 129 23.65 -49.10 -24.92
N THR A 130 22.93 -50.23 -25.01
CA THR A 130 22.79 -51.20 -23.92
C THR A 130 24.13 -51.91 -23.72
N SER A 131 24.97 -51.38 -22.83
CA SER A 131 26.17 -52.07 -22.36
C SER A 131 25.94 -52.47 -20.91
N GLU A 132 25.91 -53.78 -20.67
CA GLU A 132 25.88 -54.39 -19.34
C GLU A 132 27.17 -54.00 -18.58
N ILE A 133 27.02 -53.24 -17.50
CA ILE A 133 28.11 -52.91 -16.57
C ILE A 133 27.85 -53.66 -15.25
N PRO A 134 28.90 -54.25 -14.61
CA PRO A 134 28.74 -55.07 -13.42
C PRO A 134 28.26 -54.27 -12.21
N ALA A 135 27.52 -54.96 -11.34
CA ALA A 135 26.87 -54.45 -10.15
C ALA A 135 27.86 -54.08 -9.02
N ASP A 136 28.57 -52.96 -9.18
CA ASP A 136 29.24 -52.29 -8.05
C ASP A 136 28.44 -51.03 -7.65
N ALA A 137 27.81 -51.14 -6.47
CA ALA A 137 27.21 -50.11 -5.61
C ALA A 137 26.95 -48.71 -6.24
N ASN A 138 25.78 -48.55 -6.87
CA ASN A 138 25.28 -47.26 -7.34
C ASN A 138 24.80 -46.38 -6.17
N ASN A 139 25.73 -45.73 -5.45
CA ASN A 139 25.49 -44.81 -4.34
C ASN A 139 24.94 -43.43 -4.78
N SER A 140 24.53 -43.29 -6.05
CA SER A 140 24.08 -42.01 -6.61
C SER A 140 22.58 -41.76 -6.49
N SER A 141 21.80 -42.79 -6.14
CA SER A 141 20.35 -42.62 -5.97
C SER A 141 20.04 -41.87 -4.67
N TRP A 142 19.12 -40.89 -4.75
CA TRP A 142 18.65 -40.13 -3.58
C TRP A 142 18.12 -41.05 -2.47
N ALA A 143 17.47 -42.15 -2.85
CA ALA A 143 16.98 -43.17 -1.93
C ALA A 143 18.11 -43.89 -1.18
N ALA A 144 19.24 -44.15 -1.84
CA ALA A 144 20.42 -44.73 -1.18
C ALA A 144 21.08 -43.77 -0.17
N ARG A 145 20.96 -42.45 -0.40
CA ARG A 145 21.49 -41.41 0.49
C ARG A 145 20.56 -41.06 1.66
N ASN A 146 19.25 -41.35 1.54
CA ASN A 146 18.23 -40.98 2.52
C ASN A 146 17.32 -42.17 2.88
N PRO A 147 17.87 -43.22 3.53
CA PRO A 147 17.16 -44.48 3.75
C PRO A 147 15.92 -44.38 4.65
N ASN A 148 15.82 -43.32 5.46
CA ASN A 148 14.70 -43.11 6.38
C ASN A 148 13.61 -42.17 5.82
N GLN A 149 13.76 -41.66 4.59
CA GLN A 149 12.76 -40.80 3.99
C GLN A 149 11.85 -41.62 3.06
N PRO A 150 10.52 -41.40 3.10
CA PRO A 150 9.62 -42.06 2.17
C PRO A 150 9.99 -41.67 0.74
N VAL A 151 10.35 -42.66 -0.06
CA VAL A 151 10.61 -42.47 -1.49
C VAL A 151 9.25 -42.27 -2.14
N PHE A 152 8.96 -41.04 -2.53
CA PHE A 152 7.79 -40.75 -3.35
C PHE A 152 7.92 -41.54 -4.65
N MET A 153 6.95 -42.42 -4.92
CA MET A 153 6.89 -43.18 -6.15
C MET A 153 6.90 -42.19 -7.31
N SER A 154 7.84 -42.37 -8.25
CA SER A 154 7.86 -41.58 -9.49
C SER A 154 6.47 -41.68 -10.12
N GLN A 155 5.82 -40.54 -10.33
CA GLN A 155 4.48 -40.51 -10.91
C GLN A 155 4.48 -41.33 -12.21
N ALA A 156 3.45 -42.17 -12.38
CA ALA A 156 3.28 -42.96 -13.58
C ALA A 156 3.34 -42.05 -14.82
N SER A 157 4.01 -42.50 -15.88
CA SER A 157 4.14 -41.71 -17.10
C SER A 157 2.75 -41.28 -17.57
N LEU A 158 2.57 -39.98 -17.79
CA LEU A 158 1.31 -39.41 -18.28
C LEU A 158 0.81 -40.19 -19.50
N ASN A 159 -0.50 -40.46 -19.54
CA ASN A 159 -1.11 -41.10 -20.69
C ASN A 159 -1.09 -40.16 -21.93
N THR A 160 -1.35 -40.71 -23.11
CA THR A 160 -1.25 -39.95 -24.37
C THR A 160 -2.16 -38.71 -24.40
N VAL A 161 -3.34 -38.78 -23.79
CA VAL A 161 -4.30 -37.66 -23.70
C VAL A 161 -3.74 -36.55 -22.81
N GLN A 162 -3.20 -36.92 -21.64
CA GLN A 162 -2.57 -35.98 -20.71
C GLN A 162 -1.33 -35.33 -21.33
N LYS A 163 -0.53 -36.06 -22.11
CA LYS A 163 0.62 -35.50 -22.84
C LYS A 163 0.18 -34.47 -23.88
N ALA A 164 -0.87 -34.77 -24.64
CA ALA A 164 -1.43 -33.83 -25.61
C ALA A 164 -1.95 -32.56 -24.93
N GLN A 165 -2.68 -32.71 -23.82
CA GLN A 165 -3.17 -31.59 -23.03
C GLN A 165 -2.01 -30.74 -22.47
N ALA A 166 -0.97 -31.36 -21.92
CA ALA A 166 0.22 -30.66 -21.44
C ALA A 166 0.96 -29.87 -22.55
N ASN A 167 0.96 -30.38 -23.79
CA ASN A 167 1.52 -29.66 -24.94
C ASN A 167 0.67 -28.43 -25.30
N VAL A 168 -0.67 -28.54 -25.27
CA VAL A 168 -1.60 -27.41 -25.47
C VAL A 168 -1.36 -26.32 -24.42
N TRP A 169 -1.24 -26.69 -23.14
CA TRP A 169 -0.92 -25.75 -22.07
C TRP A 169 0.44 -25.06 -22.27
N ARG A 170 1.47 -25.81 -22.68
CA ARG A 170 2.79 -25.22 -22.99
C ARG A 170 2.73 -24.25 -24.16
N ALA A 171 1.97 -24.56 -25.20
CA ALA A 171 1.76 -23.66 -26.33
C ALA A 171 1.01 -22.39 -25.90
N SER A 172 -0.06 -22.53 -25.11
CA SER A 172 -0.80 -21.40 -24.54
C SER A 172 0.12 -20.47 -23.73
N ARG A 173 0.92 -21.03 -22.81
CA ARG A 173 1.88 -20.25 -22.01
C ARG A 173 2.92 -19.52 -22.86
N LYS A 174 3.39 -20.12 -23.97
CA LYS A 174 4.32 -19.45 -24.89
C LYS A 174 3.66 -18.23 -25.56
N ILE A 175 2.39 -18.33 -25.92
CA ILE A 175 1.62 -17.22 -26.49
C ILE A 175 1.42 -16.13 -25.43
N SER A 176 0.97 -16.49 -24.23
CA SER A 176 0.77 -15.51 -23.14
C SER A 176 2.07 -14.83 -22.74
N ALA A 177 3.19 -15.56 -22.68
CA ALA A 177 4.51 -14.97 -22.39
C ALA A 177 4.95 -13.98 -23.49
N ALA A 178 4.71 -14.30 -24.76
CA ALA A 178 5.00 -13.39 -25.87
C ALA A 178 4.13 -12.11 -25.79
N GLN A 179 2.84 -12.25 -25.47
CA GLN A 179 1.94 -11.12 -25.29
C GLN A 179 2.31 -10.25 -24.07
N CYS A 180 2.70 -10.87 -22.95
CA CYS A 180 3.16 -10.16 -21.77
C CYS A 180 4.41 -9.32 -22.10
N LYS A 181 5.37 -9.88 -22.84
CA LYS A 181 6.55 -9.17 -23.31
C LYS A 181 6.20 -8.01 -24.26
N GLU A 182 5.23 -8.20 -25.16
CA GLU A 182 4.75 -7.13 -26.03
C GLU A 182 4.12 -5.98 -25.24
N ASN A 183 3.29 -6.32 -24.25
CA ASN A 183 2.67 -5.34 -23.36
C ASN A 183 3.70 -4.57 -22.52
N GLU A 184 4.71 -5.25 -21.98
CA GLU A 184 5.81 -4.63 -21.22
C GLU A 184 6.61 -3.65 -22.10
N ASN A 185 6.88 -4.02 -23.35
CA ASN A 185 7.53 -3.14 -24.33
C ASN A 185 6.66 -1.93 -24.67
N ALA A 186 5.34 -2.12 -24.81
CA ALA A 186 4.38 -1.04 -25.06
C ALA A 186 4.29 -0.07 -23.87
N LEU A 187 4.30 -0.59 -22.64
CA LEU A 187 4.34 0.21 -21.42
C LEU A 187 5.63 1.02 -21.33
N THR A 188 6.78 0.39 -21.52
CA THR A 188 8.10 1.04 -21.50
C THR A 188 8.17 2.17 -22.54
N SER A 189 7.66 1.91 -23.76
CA SER A 189 7.58 2.91 -24.83
C SER A 189 6.68 4.10 -24.45
N SER A 190 5.56 3.83 -23.78
CA SER A 190 4.63 4.86 -23.30
C SER A 190 5.23 5.72 -22.20
N ILE A 191 5.98 5.12 -21.25
CA ILE A 191 6.71 5.84 -20.19
C ILE A 191 7.77 6.74 -20.81
N GLN A 192 8.57 6.22 -21.74
CA GLN A 192 9.58 7.02 -22.44
C GLN A 192 8.98 8.20 -23.21
N ARG A 193 7.82 7.99 -23.86
CA ARG A 193 7.09 9.07 -24.53
C ARG A 193 6.68 10.17 -23.54
N LEU A 194 6.10 9.80 -22.39
CA LEU A 194 5.70 10.75 -21.36
C LEU A 194 6.89 11.55 -20.82
N LEU A 195 8.04 10.90 -20.58
CA LEU A 195 9.26 11.58 -20.14
C LEU A 195 9.77 12.58 -21.19
N ARG A 196 9.69 12.25 -22.48
CA ARG A 196 10.01 13.20 -23.56
C ARG A 196 9.06 14.39 -23.55
N GLU A 197 7.75 14.16 -23.52
CA GLU A 197 6.75 15.23 -23.47
C GLU A 197 6.91 16.16 -22.24
N GLN A 198 7.30 15.61 -21.09
CA GLN A 198 7.61 16.43 -19.91
C GLN A 198 8.84 17.30 -20.12
N ASN A 199 9.92 16.77 -20.68
CA ASN A 199 11.11 17.56 -20.99
C ASN A 199 10.81 18.65 -22.03
N ASP A 200 10.04 18.35 -23.08
CA ASP A 200 9.62 19.33 -24.09
C ASP A 200 8.82 20.48 -23.47
N LYS A 201 7.92 20.17 -22.53
CA LYS A 201 7.16 21.19 -21.78
C LYS A 201 8.06 22.04 -20.88
N ILE A 202 9.05 21.42 -20.23
CA ILE A 202 10.03 22.15 -19.40
C ILE A 202 10.84 23.11 -20.29
N ASP A 203 11.30 22.65 -21.46
CA ASP A 203 12.07 23.47 -22.38
C ASP A 203 11.25 24.63 -22.93
N ALA A 204 9.97 24.40 -23.26
CA ALA A 204 9.04 25.46 -23.68
C ALA A 204 8.86 26.55 -22.59
N ILE A 205 8.77 26.16 -21.31
CA ILE A 205 8.70 27.10 -20.18
C ILE A 205 10.03 27.86 -20.03
N THR A 206 11.16 27.16 -20.15
CA THR A 206 12.50 27.75 -20.10
C THR A 206 12.69 28.80 -21.19
N SER A 207 12.34 28.50 -22.45
CA SER A 207 12.41 29.45 -23.57
C SER A 207 11.46 30.63 -23.38
N LYS A 208 10.24 30.40 -22.89
CA LYS A 208 9.23 31.45 -22.69
C LYS A 208 9.62 32.45 -21.60
N HIS A 209 10.30 32.00 -20.54
CA HIS A 209 10.58 32.81 -19.35
C HIS A 209 12.06 33.17 -19.18
N GLY A 210 12.98 32.66 -20.00
CA GLY A 210 14.42 32.90 -19.87
C GLY A 210 15.02 32.31 -18.58
N ILE A 211 14.45 31.20 -18.09
CA ILE A 211 14.84 30.55 -16.83
C ILE A 211 15.52 29.21 -17.13
N THR A 212 16.63 28.89 -16.43
CA THR A 212 17.32 27.60 -16.57
C THR A 212 16.40 26.40 -16.33
N GLN A 213 16.54 25.36 -17.15
CA GLN A 213 15.77 24.10 -17.08
C GLN A 213 15.73 23.50 -15.65
N GLU A 214 16.88 23.51 -14.96
CA GLU A 214 16.99 23.04 -13.57
C GLU A 214 16.06 23.76 -12.60
N LYS A 215 15.88 25.08 -12.77
CA LYS A 215 15.02 25.87 -11.89
C LYS A 215 13.55 25.53 -12.14
N VAL A 216 13.16 25.27 -13.38
CA VAL A 216 11.80 24.81 -13.72
C VAL A 216 11.56 23.41 -13.15
N LYS A 217 12.51 22.47 -13.33
CA LYS A 217 12.45 21.13 -12.71
C LYS A 217 12.30 21.20 -11.19
N LYS A 218 13.14 22.01 -10.51
CA LYS A 218 13.05 22.25 -9.06
C LYS A 218 11.69 22.81 -8.61
N LEU A 219 11.04 23.65 -9.44
CA LEU A 219 9.72 24.19 -9.14
C LEU A 219 8.60 23.17 -9.39
N MET A 220 8.69 22.39 -10.47
CA MET A 220 7.71 21.36 -10.82
C MET A 220 7.74 20.16 -9.90
N GLU A 221 8.93 19.72 -9.49
CA GLU A 221 9.08 18.56 -8.62
C GLU A 221 8.44 18.79 -7.25
N GLY A 222 8.19 20.03 -6.83
CA GLY A 222 7.30 20.40 -5.71
C GLY A 222 7.66 19.84 -4.31
N GLU A 223 8.49 18.82 -4.21
CA GLU A 223 8.32 17.77 -3.20
C GLU A 223 9.56 17.51 -2.36
N LYS A 224 10.64 18.30 -2.52
CA LYS A 224 11.84 18.15 -1.66
C LYS A 224 12.30 19.43 -0.96
N TYR A 225 11.53 20.51 -1.07
CA TYR A 225 11.80 21.75 -0.32
C TYR A 225 10.94 21.91 0.93
N TYR A 226 10.28 20.85 1.40
CA TYR A 226 10.19 20.73 2.86
C TYR A 226 11.62 20.66 3.32
N LYS A 227 12.14 21.80 3.82
CA LYS A 227 13.46 21.87 4.45
C LYS A 227 13.52 20.64 5.34
N GLY A 228 14.40 19.69 5.00
CA GLY A 228 14.53 18.45 5.75
C GLY A 228 14.57 18.82 7.23
N SER A 229 13.80 18.08 8.04
CA SER A 229 13.57 18.38 9.47
C SER A 229 14.82 19.03 10.04
N GLN A 230 14.73 20.32 10.37
CA GLN A 230 15.92 21.12 10.66
C GLN A 230 16.72 20.37 11.72
N ASN A 231 17.94 19.96 11.35
CA ASN A 231 18.78 19.17 12.24
C ASN A 231 18.85 19.90 13.58
N MET A 232 18.51 19.19 14.65
CA MET A 232 18.40 19.76 15.98
C MET A 232 19.79 20.06 16.51
N GLN A 233 20.29 21.24 16.15
CA GLN A 233 21.58 21.74 16.59
C GLN A 233 21.48 22.21 18.04
N LEU A 234 22.56 22.03 18.79
CA LEU A 234 22.66 22.48 20.18
C LEU A 234 22.31 23.96 20.33
N SER A 235 22.73 24.82 19.41
CA SER A 235 22.39 26.24 19.41
C SER A 235 20.88 26.48 19.44
N ASN A 236 20.12 25.73 18.64
CA ASN A 236 18.66 25.87 18.58
C ASN A 236 18.01 25.40 19.89
N ALA A 237 18.56 24.34 20.50
CA ALA A 237 18.09 23.85 21.78
C ALA A 237 18.33 24.84 22.92
N LEU A 238 19.51 25.49 22.95
CA LEU A 238 19.84 26.51 23.95
C LEU A 238 18.97 27.76 23.78
N ILE A 239 18.78 28.24 22.55
CA ILE A 239 17.88 29.36 22.27
C ILE A 239 16.46 29.04 22.73
N HIS A 240 15.95 27.84 22.42
CA HIS A 240 14.62 27.43 22.81
C HIS A 240 14.45 27.39 24.33
N ALA A 241 15.40 26.76 25.04
CA ALA A 241 15.38 26.70 26.50
C ALA A 241 15.46 28.10 27.13
N LYS A 242 16.36 28.96 26.64
CA LYS A 242 16.48 30.32 27.15
C LYS A 242 15.23 31.15 26.84
N ALA A 243 14.67 31.00 25.64
CA ALA A 243 13.42 31.65 25.26
C ALA A 243 12.26 31.24 26.18
N GLN A 244 12.19 29.97 26.60
CA GLN A 244 11.18 29.52 27.56
C GLN A 244 11.40 30.14 28.95
N GLU A 245 12.64 30.19 29.43
CA GLU A 245 13.01 30.79 30.72
C GLU A 245 12.65 32.28 30.76
N VAL A 246 13.13 33.08 29.79
CA VAL A 246 13.02 34.54 29.85
C VAL A 246 11.63 35.05 29.47
N ASN A 247 10.86 34.30 28.67
CA ASN A 247 9.51 34.68 28.29
C ASN A 247 8.43 34.14 29.26
N ALA A 248 8.78 33.33 30.27
CA ALA A 248 7.81 32.81 31.25
C ALA A 248 7.12 33.92 32.04
N ASP A 249 7.85 34.98 32.39
CA ASP A 249 7.36 36.11 33.17
C ASP A 249 6.81 37.26 32.30
N HIS A 250 6.91 37.16 30.97
CA HIS A 250 6.46 38.21 30.07
C HIS A 250 4.97 38.09 29.75
N PRO A 251 4.23 39.21 29.69
CA PRO A 251 2.82 39.18 29.33
C PRO A 251 2.64 38.66 27.90
N HIS A 252 1.53 37.95 27.68
CA HIS A 252 1.25 37.35 26.39
C HIS A 252 1.25 38.42 25.27
N GLY A 253 2.22 38.33 24.36
CA GLY A 253 2.38 39.24 23.22
C GLY A 253 3.63 40.11 23.26
N ALA A 254 4.32 40.22 24.39
CA ALA A 254 5.61 40.90 24.49
C ALA A 254 6.74 39.87 24.64
N LYS A 255 7.25 39.34 23.51
CA LYS A 255 8.37 38.38 23.53
C LYS A 255 9.67 39.08 23.15
N TYR A 256 10.78 38.63 23.72
CA TYR A 256 12.10 39.03 23.26
C TYR A 256 12.32 38.60 21.80
N SER A 257 13.07 39.42 21.07
CA SER A 257 13.53 39.09 19.73
C SER A 257 14.54 37.95 19.77
N LEU A 258 14.69 37.25 18.64
CA LEU A 258 15.61 36.12 18.52
C LEU A 258 17.07 36.55 18.78
N ASP A 259 17.44 37.75 18.35
CA ASP A 259 18.78 38.31 18.54
C ASP A 259 19.06 38.61 20.02
N GLU A 260 18.08 39.14 20.75
CA GLU A 260 18.20 39.38 22.20
C GLU A 260 18.35 38.06 22.97
N ILE A 261 17.58 37.02 22.61
CA ILE A 261 17.69 35.70 23.23
C ILE A 261 19.08 35.11 22.96
N TRP A 262 19.62 35.29 21.75
CA TRP A 262 20.98 34.88 21.40
C TRP A 262 22.04 35.55 22.29
N GLU A 263 21.93 36.85 22.50
CA GLU A 263 22.85 37.59 23.38
C GLU A 263 22.71 37.13 24.84
N MET A 264 21.51 36.81 25.30
CA MET A 264 21.30 36.24 26.64
C MET A 264 21.94 34.84 26.78
N VAL A 265 21.86 33.99 25.75
CA VAL A 265 22.53 32.67 25.74
C VAL A 265 24.06 32.83 25.77
N LYS A 266 24.62 33.85 25.11
CA LYS A 266 26.06 34.15 25.15
C LYS A 266 26.52 34.67 26.51
N ALA A 267 25.70 35.49 27.17
CA ALA A 267 26.00 36.05 28.48
C ALA A 267 25.90 35.00 29.61
N ASP A 268 25.07 33.96 29.43
CA ASP A 268 24.86 32.93 30.43
C ASP A 268 26.04 31.94 30.51
N LYS A 269 26.86 32.12 31.55
CA LYS A 269 28.06 31.30 31.78
C LYS A 269 27.72 29.80 31.97
N SER A 270 26.51 29.48 32.44
CA SER A 270 26.09 28.09 32.62
C SER A 270 25.87 27.39 31.27
N MET A 271 25.26 28.07 30.30
CA MET A 271 24.97 27.53 28.97
C MET A 271 26.20 27.49 28.05
N GLN A 272 27.23 28.28 28.33
CA GLN A 272 28.47 28.29 27.54
C GLN A 272 29.45 27.17 27.93
N ASN A 273 29.41 26.66 29.16
CA ASN A 273 30.38 25.68 29.68
C ASN A 273 29.72 24.31 29.95
N LEU A 274 28.81 23.89 29.06
CA LEU A 274 28.06 22.65 29.22
C LEU A 274 28.90 21.42 28.93
N ASP A 275 28.75 20.40 29.76
CA ASP A 275 29.30 19.08 29.47
C ASP A 275 28.53 18.38 28.33
N ARG A 276 29.07 17.28 27.79
CA ARG A 276 28.44 16.56 26.67
C ARG A 276 27.06 15.98 27.04
N ASN A 277 26.84 15.59 28.29
CA ASN A 277 25.57 15.03 28.75
C ASN A 277 24.50 16.12 28.85
N GLU A 278 24.85 17.28 29.41
CA GLU A 278 23.98 18.44 29.50
C GLU A 278 23.60 18.95 28.10
N GLN A 279 24.56 19.01 27.16
CA GLN A 279 24.29 19.34 25.76
C GLN A 279 23.25 18.40 25.14
N GLN A 280 23.37 17.09 25.41
CA GLN A 280 22.41 16.10 24.92
C GLN A 280 21.04 16.24 25.58
N GLU A 281 21.00 16.61 26.86
CA GLU A 281 19.75 16.88 27.59
C GLU A 281 18.96 18.04 26.95
N TYR A 282 19.61 19.15 26.59
CA TYR A 282 18.95 20.25 25.88
C TYR A 282 18.40 19.80 24.51
N ILE A 283 19.17 19.03 23.75
CA ILE A 283 18.72 18.48 22.46
C ILE A 283 17.51 17.57 22.66
N ASN A 284 17.49 16.75 23.70
CA ASN A 284 16.38 15.86 24.01
C ASN A 284 15.13 16.62 24.46
N LYS A 285 15.26 17.65 25.30
CA LYS A 285 14.16 18.54 25.68
C LYS A 285 13.53 19.22 24.46
N LEU A 286 14.34 19.65 23.50
CA LEU A 286 13.84 20.21 22.23
C LEU A 286 13.07 19.16 21.41
N LYS A 287 13.59 17.91 21.33
CA LYS A 287 12.90 16.79 20.66
C LYS A 287 11.53 16.54 21.25
N GLU A 288 11.44 16.47 22.58
CA GLU A 288 10.18 16.23 23.28
C GLU A 288 9.18 17.37 23.03
N CYS A 289 9.63 18.63 23.07
CA CYS A 289 8.77 19.77 22.79
C CYS A 289 8.25 19.75 21.34
N HIS A 290 9.11 19.44 20.36
CA HIS A 290 8.69 19.26 18.97
C HIS A 290 7.72 18.09 18.80
N ALA A 291 7.94 16.97 19.50
CA ALA A 291 7.03 15.83 19.46
C ALA A 291 5.64 16.22 19.98
N LEU A 292 5.56 16.93 21.11
CA LEU A 292 4.31 17.44 21.68
C LEU A 292 3.60 18.43 20.72
N GLN A 293 4.35 19.35 20.12
CA GLN A 293 3.78 20.30 19.15
C GLN A 293 3.29 19.61 17.88
N ASN A 294 4.07 18.68 17.33
CA ASN A 294 3.67 17.90 16.17
C ASN A 294 2.41 17.07 16.47
N MET A 295 2.31 16.43 17.64
CA MET A 295 1.11 15.72 18.05
C MET A 295 -0.12 16.64 18.18
N SER A 296 0.07 17.85 18.71
CA SER A 296 -1.01 18.84 18.86
C SER A 296 -1.47 19.42 17.52
N VAL A 297 -0.55 19.72 16.60
CA VAL A 297 -0.87 20.23 15.26
C VAL A 297 -1.48 19.12 14.39
N CYS A 298 -1.06 17.87 14.55
CA CYS A 298 -1.64 16.72 13.86
C CYS A 298 -3.06 16.35 14.32
N ALA A 299 -3.53 16.87 15.46
CA ALA A 299 -4.93 16.68 15.87
C ALA A 299 -5.93 17.40 14.93
N MET A 300 -5.47 18.35 14.12
CA MET A 300 -6.31 19.08 13.16
C MET A 300 -5.75 18.99 11.74
N ASN A 301 -6.30 18.04 10.97
CA ASN A 301 -6.47 18.06 9.52
C ASN A 301 -5.22 18.04 8.60
N THR A 302 -5.22 17.11 7.64
CA THR A 302 -4.34 16.98 6.46
C THR A 302 -3.02 16.22 6.64
N ALA A 303 -2.16 16.55 7.60
CA ALA A 303 -0.88 15.83 7.75
C ALA A 303 -1.07 14.40 8.27
N ALA A 304 -1.88 14.22 9.32
CA ALA A 304 -2.26 12.91 9.82
C ALA A 304 -3.02 12.07 8.77
N ALA A 305 -3.83 12.69 7.92
CA ALA A 305 -4.50 11.99 6.83
C ALA A 305 -3.51 11.46 5.79
N ARG A 306 -2.44 12.22 5.46
CA ARG A 306 -1.37 11.75 4.56
C ARG A 306 -0.51 10.66 5.17
N ASP A 307 -0.21 10.72 6.46
CA ASP A 307 0.55 9.66 7.14
C ASP A 307 -0.27 8.37 7.22
N VAL A 308 -1.58 8.46 7.48
CA VAL A 308 -2.50 7.31 7.40
C VAL A 308 -2.57 6.79 5.97
N GLN A 309 -2.65 7.66 4.96
CA GLN A 309 -2.63 7.26 3.55
C GLN A 309 -1.32 6.53 3.21
N SER A 310 -0.16 7.04 3.65
CA SER A 310 1.14 6.41 3.41
C SER A 310 1.30 5.09 4.16
N MET A 311 0.78 4.98 5.38
CA MET A 311 0.73 3.70 6.10
C MET A 311 -0.18 2.70 5.40
N LEU A 312 -1.37 3.13 4.97
CA LEU A 312 -2.28 2.30 4.20
C LEU A 312 -1.63 1.84 2.90
N ASP A 313 -0.99 2.73 2.14
CA ASP A 313 -0.28 2.37 0.90
C ASP A 313 0.86 1.38 1.17
N ASN A 314 1.60 1.52 2.26
CA ASN A 314 2.64 0.56 2.64
C ASN A 314 2.06 -0.78 3.10
N VAL A 315 0.95 -0.77 3.85
CA VAL A 315 0.24 -1.99 4.26
C VAL A 315 -0.37 -2.68 3.06
N PHE A 316 -0.98 -1.95 2.13
CA PHE A 316 -1.49 -2.49 0.86
C PHE A 316 -0.37 -3.03 -0.01
N LYS A 317 0.77 -2.33 -0.11
CA LYS A 317 1.96 -2.85 -0.81
C LYS A 317 2.54 -4.10 -0.16
N MET A 318 2.58 -4.18 1.17
CA MET A 318 3.05 -5.38 1.89
C MET A 318 2.04 -6.53 1.80
N ALA A 319 0.74 -6.25 1.85
CA ALA A 319 -0.32 -7.23 1.72
C ALA A 319 -0.43 -7.77 0.29
N MET A 320 -0.23 -6.91 -0.73
CA MET A 320 -0.17 -7.32 -2.14
C MET A 320 1.18 -7.93 -2.54
N TRP A 321 2.21 -7.90 -1.67
CA TRP A 321 3.50 -8.51 -2.00
C TRP A 321 3.47 -10.04 -2.03
N PHE A 322 2.39 -10.67 -1.55
CA PHE A 322 2.19 -12.12 -1.66
C PHE A 322 1.65 -12.58 -3.02
N GLY A 323 1.45 -11.65 -3.96
CA GLY A 323 1.16 -12.00 -5.34
C GLY A 323 1.65 -10.95 -6.30
N THR A 324 2.71 -11.25 -7.05
CA THR A 324 2.74 -10.75 -8.43
C THR A 324 1.40 -11.13 -9.07
N ASP A 325 0.84 -10.29 -9.94
CA ASP A 325 -0.26 -10.62 -10.85
C ASP A 325 -0.27 -12.10 -11.31
N ASN A 326 0.90 -12.63 -11.66
CA ASN A 326 1.08 -14.03 -12.06
C ASN A 326 0.72 -15.11 -10.99
N ILE A 327 0.66 -14.79 -9.69
CA ILE A 327 0.32 -15.77 -8.65
C ILE A 327 -1.17 -16.11 -8.71
N MET A 328 -2.02 -15.13 -9.03
CA MET A 328 -3.47 -15.30 -9.13
C MET A 328 -3.77 -16.20 -10.33
N ASP A 329 -3.15 -15.92 -11.48
CA ASP A 329 -3.22 -16.76 -12.66
C ASP A 329 -2.66 -18.17 -12.38
N PHE A 330 -1.57 -18.30 -11.62
CA PHE A 330 -1.05 -19.62 -11.23
C PHE A 330 -2.04 -20.42 -10.36
N TRP A 331 -2.69 -19.75 -9.42
CA TRP A 331 -3.69 -20.34 -8.54
C TRP A 331 -4.91 -20.83 -9.33
N GLU A 332 -5.45 -20.00 -10.21
CA GLU A 332 -6.61 -20.36 -11.03
C GLU A 332 -6.25 -21.38 -12.12
N ASP A 333 -5.14 -21.20 -12.84
CA ASP A 333 -4.80 -22.06 -13.99
C ASP A 333 -4.17 -23.40 -13.59
N VAL A 334 -3.30 -23.41 -12.58
CA VAL A 334 -2.55 -24.61 -12.19
C VAL A 334 -3.22 -25.35 -11.06
N LEU A 335 -3.73 -24.63 -10.06
CA LEU A 335 -4.40 -25.25 -8.92
C LEU A 335 -5.91 -25.39 -9.13
N GLN A 336 -6.50 -24.71 -10.13
CA GLN A 336 -7.95 -24.68 -10.38
C GLN A 336 -8.72 -24.29 -9.12
N MET A 337 -8.19 -23.31 -8.40
CA MET A 337 -8.75 -22.80 -7.16
C MET A 337 -8.77 -21.28 -7.22
N GLU A 338 -9.86 -20.69 -6.77
CA GLU A 338 -9.95 -19.24 -6.57
C GLU A 338 -9.06 -18.81 -5.39
N ALA A 339 -8.62 -17.55 -5.41
CA ALA A 339 -7.68 -17.02 -4.43
C ALA A 339 -8.21 -17.05 -2.99
N ASP A 340 -9.51 -16.89 -2.81
CA ASP A 340 -10.21 -17.03 -1.53
C ASP A 340 -10.19 -18.49 -1.03
N GLU A 341 -10.35 -19.47 -1.92
CA GLU A 341 -10.27 -20.90 -1.59
C GLU A 341 -8.84 -21.29 -1.16
N ILE A 342 -7.81 -20.72 -1.80
CA ILE A 342 -6.41 -20.95 -1.41
C ILE A 342 -6.10 -20.29 -0.06
N THR A 343 -6.56 -19.06 0.13
CA THR A 343 -6.41 -18.35 1.41
C THR A 343 -7.06 -19.15 2.53
N TRP A 344 -8.28 -19.65 2.32
CA TRP A 344 -8.99 -20.50 3.26
C TRP A 344 -8.27 -21.82 3.54
N LYS A 345 -7.72 -22.50 2.52
CA LYS A 345 -6.95 -23.74 2.73
C LYS A 345 -5.62 -23.51 3.45
N LEU A 346 -4.94 -22.40 3.20
CA LEU A 346 -3.73 -22.01 3.93
C LEU A 346 -4.03 -21.69 5.39
N GLU A 347 -5.16 -21.03 5.66
CA GLU A 347 -5.63 -20.75 7.01
C GLU A 347 -6.04 -22.04 7.75
N GLN A 348 -6.76 -22.94 7.09
CA GLN A 348 -7.06 -24.26 7.65
C GLN A 348 -5.79 -25.07 7.94
N TRP A 349 -4.82 -25.06 7.03
CA TRP A 349 -3.55 -25.73 7.23
C TRP A 349 -2.79 -25.13 8.42
N ALA A 350 -2.77 -23.79 8.56
CA ALA A 350 -2.15 -23.10 9.69
C ALA A 350 -2.82 -23.49 11.01
N CYS A 351 -4.15 -23.56 11.04
CA CYS A 351 -4.94 -23.99 12.21
C CYS A 351 -4.63 -25.45 12.58
N ILE A 352 -4.63 -26.37 11.60
CA ILE A 352 -4.37 -27.80 11.83
C ILE A 352 -2.92 -28.06 12.23
N ALA A 353 -1.97 -27.32 11.67
CA ALA A 353 -0.55 -27.45 11.97
C ALA A 353 -0.14 -26.82 13.31
N GLY A 354 -1.08 -26.17 14.03
CA GLY A 354 -0.77 -25.37 15.22
C GLY A 354 0.16 -24.20 14.91
N ARG A 355 0.23 -23.79 13.64
CA ARG A 355 1.03 -22.68 13.11
C ARG A 355 0.15 -21.51 12.73
N ASN A 356 -0.85 -21.20 13.55
CA ASN A 356 -1.54 -19.93 13.38
C ASN A 356 -0.50 -18.84 13.37
N LEU A 357 -0.41 -18.11 12.25
CA LEU A 357 0.21 -16.80 12.25
C LEU A 357 -0.46 -16.06 13.39
N ASN A 358 0.36 -15.67 14.36
CA ASN A 358 -0.07 -15.05 15.59
C ASN A 358 -1.14 -13.98 15.26
N GLU A 359 -2.17 -13.85 16.08
CA GLU A 359 -3.19 -12.81 15.97
C GLU A 359 -2.55 -11.41 15.96
N TRP A 360 -2.28 -10.82 14.78
CA TRP A 360 -1.37 -9.68 14.65
C TRP A 360 -2.00 -8.28 14.80
N THR A 361 -3.28 -8.13 15.13
CA THR A 361 -3.89 -6.78 15.17
C THR A 361 -4.26 -6.23 16.56
N LEU A 362 -4.17 -6.99 17.65
CA LEU A 362 -4.22 -6.41 19.01
C LEU A 362 -3.47 -7.21 20.10
N ALA A 363 -3.01 -8.44 19.82
CA ALA A 363 -2.51 -9.37 20.84
C ALA A 363 -1.00 -9.33 21.08
N LYS A 364 -0.31 -8.19 20.87
CA LYS A 364 1.12 -8.07 21.21
C LYS A 364 1.44 -8.09 22.71
N ARG A 365 0.44 -8.25 23.58
CA ARG A 365 0.66 -8.77 24.93
C ARG A 365 0.30 -10.26 24.93
N HIS A 366 1.21 -11.10 24.46
CA HIS A 366 1.06 -12.56 24.38
C HIS A 366 0.90 -13.28 25.75
N ASP A 367 0.62 -12.54 26.83
CA ASP A 367 0.28 -13.05 28.15
C ASP A 367 -1.00 -12.42 28.74
N ILE A 368 -1.78 -11.67 27.95
CA ILE A 368 -3.15 -11.34 28.36
C ILE A 368 -4.05 -12.48 27.90
N HIS A 369 -3.94 -13.61 28.60
CA HIS A 369 -5.09 -14.49 28.68
C HIS A 369 -6.20 -13.68 29.36
N ILE A 370 -7.31 -13.44 28.64
CA ILE A 370 -8.47 -12.76 29.22
C ILE A 370 -8.97 -13.66 30.33
N ASN A 371 -8.58 -13.33 31.56
CA ASN A 371 -9.05 -14.01 32.73
C ASN A 371 -10.46 -13.51 33.00
N TYR A 372 -11.46 -14.19 32.44
CA TYR A 372 -12.87 -13.82 32.58
C TYR A 372 -13.32 -13.70 34.04
N MET A 373 -12.70 -14.45 34.97
CA MET A 373 -13.00 -14.34 36.40
C MET A 373 -12.47 -13.03 37.02
N ASN A 374 -11.37 -12.51 36.49
CA ASN A 374 -10.75 -11.25 36.93
C ASN A 374 -10.94 -10.14 35.90
N PHE A 375 -11.95 -10.24 35.03
CA PHE A 375 -12.11 -9.32 33.91
C PHE A 375 -12.24 -7.87 34.39
N ASP A 376 -13.10 -7.66 35.38
CA ASP A 376 -13.33 -6.35 36.01
C ASP A 376 -12.00 -5.72 36.48
N ILE A 377 -11.19 -6.46 37.22
CA ILE A 377 -9.93 -5.94 37.78
C ILE A 377 -8.83 -5.85 36.69
N ALA A 378 -8.63 -6.88 35.89
CA ALA A 378 -7.50 -6.93 34.96
C ALA A 378 -7.70 -6.05 33.72
N MET A 379 -8.93 -5.93 33.22
CA MET A 379 -9.22 -5.23 31.96
C MET A 379 -9.75 -3.82 32.21
N LYS A 380 -10.75 -3.65 33.10
CA LYS A 380 -11.30 -2.30 33.34
C LYS A 380 -10.31 -1.43 34.10
N GLU A 381 -9.70 -1.95 35.17
CA GLU A 381 -8.75 -1.16 35.97
C GLU A 381 -7.45 -0.87 35.20
N LYS A 382 -6.79 -1.89 34.62
CA LYS A 382 -5.45 -1.70 34.05
C LYS A 382 -5.45 -1.13 32.64
N LEU A 383 -6.47 -1.43 31.84
CA LEU A 383 -6.51 -1.04 30.43
C LEU A 383 -7.56 0.02 30.14
N GLY A 384 -8.49 0.28 31.07
CA GLY A 384 -9.61 1.18 30.80
C GLY A 384 -10.54 0.66 29.70
N ILE A 385 -10.63 -0.67 29.54
CA ILE A 385 -11.48 -1.29 28.52
C ILE A 385 -12.66 -1.97 29.21
N ASP A 386 -13.87 -1.62 28.78
CA ASP A 386 -15.11 -2.25 29.24
C ASP A 386 -15.88 -2.87 28.06
N LEU A 387 -16.80 -3.76 28.36
CA LEU A 387 -17.68 -4.43 27.42
C LEU A 387 -19.12 -3.97 27.63
N LYS A 388 -19.70 -3.38 26.59
CA LYS A 388 -21.10 -2.92 26.62
C LYS A 388 -21.99 -3.95 25.92
N GLY A 389 -23.20 -4.14 26.45
CA GLY A 389 -24.26 -4.90 25.78
C GLY A 389 -24.10 -6.41 25.77
N TRP A 390 -23.44 -6.97 26.79
CA TRP A 390 -23.42 -8.42 26.99
C TRP A 390 -24.85 -8.98 27.11
N PRO A 391 -25.18 -10.12 26.47
CA PRO A 391 -26.55 -10.63 26.45
C PRO A 391 -27.10 -10.94 27.84
N GLU A 392 -28.30 -10.45 28.13
CA GLU A 392 -28.97 -10.73 29.40
C GLU A 392 -29.23 -12.24 29.56
N GLY A 393 -28.90 -12.75 30.77
CA GLY A 393 -29.03 -14.16 31.13
C GLY A 393 -27.81 -15.03 30.79
N LEU A 394 -26.78 -14.51 30.12
CA LEU A 394 -25.55 -15.25 29.85
C LEU A 394 -24.47 -14.96 30.90
N PRO A 395 -23.89 -15.98 31.55
CA PRO A 395 -22.76 -15.78 32.45
C PRO A 395 -21.57 -15.21 31.67
N PHE A 396 -20.87 -14.25 32.25
CA PHE A 396 -19.67 -13.66 31.66
C PHE A 396 -18.48 -14.62 31.79
N GLN A 397 -18.27 -15.46 30.79
CA GLN A 397 -17.25 -16.51 30.79
C GLN A 397 -16.67 -16.74 29.39
N SER A 398 -15.56 -17.48 29.32
CA SER A 398 -14.95 -17.89 28.05
C SER A 398 -15.97 -18.59 27.14
N SER A 399 -15.92 -18.32 25.85
CA SER A 399 -16.76 -18.97 24.83
C SER A 399 -16.66 -20.49 24.90
N THR A 400 -15.49 -21.03 25.24
CA THR A 400 -15.25 -22.47 25.43
C THR A 400 -16.00 -23.08 26.62
N SER A 401 -16.42 -22.26 27.59
CA SER A 401 -17.16 -22.69 28.78
C SER A 401 -18.68 -22.60 28.61
N ILE A 402 -19.15 -21.97 27.53
CA ILE A 402 -20.58 -21.86 27.21
C ILE A 402 -21.01 -23.13 26.49
N ASN A 403 -21.59 -24.09 27.22
CA ASN A 403 -22.00 -25.38 26.63
C ASN A 403 -23.38 -25.35 25.94
N ASN A 404 -24.07 -24.21 25.95
CA ASN A 404 -25.38 -24.05 25.35
C ASN A 404 -25.25 -23.38 23.97
N LEU A 405 -25.68 -24.08 22.92
CA LEU A 405 -25.61 -23.59 21.54
C LEU A 405 -26.43 -22.30 21.34
N ASP A 406 -27.63 -22.22 21.94
CA ASP A 406 -28.50 -21.03 21.83
C ASP A 406 -27.84 -19.81 22.48
N ALA A 407 -27.08 -20.02 23.56
CA ALA A 407 -26.31 -18.97 24.22
C ALA A 407 -25.16 -18.47 23.35
N ILE A 408 -24.44 -19.38 22.68
CA ILE A 408 -23.36 -19.02 21.75
C ILE A 408 -23.94 -18.23 20.56
N LEU A 409 -25.04 -18.69 19.98
CA LEU A 409 -25.70 -18.00 18.86
C LEU A 409 -26.17 -16.60 19.26
N LYS A 410 -26.81 -16.47 20.44
CA LYS A 410 -27.23 -15.16 20.95
C LYS A 410 -26.04 -14.21 21.16
N LEU A 411 -24.93 -14.71 21.73
CA LEU A 411 -23.71 -13.91 21.89
C LEU A 411 -23.12 -13.50 20.53
N HIS A 412 -23.04 -14.44 19.59
CA HIS A 412 -22.57 -14.18 18.24
C HIS A 412 -23.41 -13.11 17.54
N ASP A 413 -24.75 -13.20 17.62
CA ASP A 413 -25.65 -12.24 16.99
C ASP A 413 -25.49 -10.85 17.60
N THR A 414 -25.34 -10.74 18.93
CA THR A 414 -25.07 -9.46 19.59
C THR A 414 -23.69 -8.86 19.27
N LEU A 415 -22.68 -9.68 19.00
CA LEU A 415 -21.38 -9.20 18.54
C LEU A 415 -21.46 -8.73 17.08
N LYS A 416 -22.23 -9.45 16.25
CA LYS A 416 -22.40 -9.18 14.82
C LYS A 416 -23.24 -7.92 14.57
N ASP A 417 -24.29 -7.70 15.36
CA ASP A 417 -25.12 -6.49 15.26
C ASP A 417 -24.50 -5.26 15.96
N GLY A 418 -23.37 -5.45 16.67
CA GLY A 418 -22.65 -4.40 17.39
C GLY A 418 -23.30 -3.97 18.72
N SER A 419 -24.39 -4.62 19.15
CA SER A 419 -25.00 -4.38 20.45
C SER A 419 -24.06 -4.76 21.59
N CYS A 420 -23.29 -5.84 21.43
CA CYS A 420 -22.18 -6.24 22.27
C CYS A 420 -20.85 -5.77 21.65
N HIS A 421 -20.14 -4.85 22.29
CA HIS A 421 -18.83 -4.39 21.80
C HIS A 421 -17.91 -3.91 22.91
N TRP A 422 -16.62 -4.00 22.64
CA TRP A 422 -15.55 -3.45 23.46
C TRP A 422 -15.46 -1.95 23.25
N PHE A 423 -15.34 -1.18 24.32
CA PHE A 423 -15.10 0.25 24.23
C PHE A 423 -14.07 0.70 25.26
N HIS A 424 -13.31 1.73 24.90
CA HIS A 424 -12.39 2.38 25.83
C HIS A 424 -13.19 3.33 26.73
N MET A 425 -13.08 3.13 28.04
CA MET A 425 -13.68 4.03 29.02
C MET A 425 -13.04 5.42 28.89
N SER A 426 -13.85 6.46 29.03
CA SER A 426 -13.32 7.80 29.21
C SER A 426 -12.59 7.92 30.56
N PRO A 427 -11.64 8.86 30.72
CA PRO A 427 -10.94 9.07 32.00
C PRO A 427 -11.90 9.24 33.19
N CYS A 428 -13.02 9.96 33.01
CA CYS A 428 -14.02 10.16 34.06
C CYS A 428 -14.73 8.85 34.46
N GLN A 429 -15.08 8.01 33.49
CA GLN A 429 -15.70 6.70 33.77
C GLN A 429 -14.71 5.78 34.49
N TRP A 430 -13.44 5.86 34.13
CA TRP A 430 -12.39 5.06 34.73
C TRP A 430 -12.15 5.48 36.19
N GLU A 431 -12.09 6.78 36.49
CA GLU A 431 -12.01 7.30 37.87
C GLU A 431 -13.21 6.90 38.74
N GLU A 432 -14.42 6.97 38.18
CA GLU A 432 -15.64 6.56 38.87
C GLU A 432 -15.60 5.06 39.20
N TYR A 433 -15.19 4.24 38.23
CA TYR A 433 -15.02 2.80 38.42
C TYR A 433 -13.96 2.46 39.47
N SER A 434 -12.78 3.10 39.41
CA SER A 434 -11.73 2.94 40.42
C SER A 434 -12.21 3.33 41.81
N THR A 435 -13.03 4.38 41.93
CA THR A 435 -13.62 4.79 43.21
C THR A 435 -14.57 3.72 43.74
N GLN A 436 -15.44 3.16 42.89
CA GLN A 436 -16.35 2.08 43.29
C GLN A 436 -15.60 0.84 43.76
N LEU A 437 -14.50 0.47 43.08
CA LEU A 437 -13.66 -0.67 43.46
C LEU A 437 -13.06 -0.48 44.86
N THR A 438 -12.53 0.71 45.17
CA THR A 438 -11.97 1.00 46.51
C THR A 438 -13.01 0.94 47.63
N VAL A 439 -14.26 1.34 47.36
CA VAL A 439 -15.36 1.25 48.33
C VAL A 439 -15.75 -0.21 48.56
N GLN A 440 -15.76 -1.04 47.51
CA GLN A 440 -16.06 -2.46 47.61
C GLN A 440 -14.96 -3.23 48.36
N GLU A 441 -13.70 -2.85 48.22
CA GLU A 441 -12.59 -3.45 48.99
C GLU A 441 -12.57 -3.03 50.47
N ALA A 442 -13.16 -1.89 50.81
CA ALA A 442 -13.24 -1.38 52.18
C ALA A 442 -14.42 -1.95 53.00
N CYS A 443 -15.38 -2.60 52.34
CA CYS A 443 -16.55 -3.24 52.97
C CYS A 443 -16.32 -4.75 53.12
#